data_AF-A0A6A5S0B0-F1
#
_entry.id   AF-A0A6A5S0B0-F1
#
_cell.length_a   1.000
_cell.length_b   1.000
_cell.length_c   1.000
_cell.angle_alpha   90.00
_cell.angle_beta   90.00
_cell.angle_gamma   90.00
#
_symmetry.space_group_name_H-M   'P 1'
#
loop_
_entity.id
_entity.type
_entity.pdbx_description
1 polymer ?
#
loop_
_entity_poly.entity_id
_entity_poly.type
_entity_poly.pdbx_seq_one_letter_code
_entity_poly.pdbx_strand_id
1 'polypeptide(L)'
;MGLINKGNTIHVSASSIQDQRVTIKWSQSLKSRSEDYYVASYNVPGSDAQGAIFVQASKLDEFKNKNKGDSITVDVDGSFQYGQDKAQTRRFLVYHDKNNKQYQHRYVENTLTSLGDKAKDLAGVLGFPQVGSIETQLSNFVGDYLKDF
;
A
#
# COMPACT_ATOMS: atom_id res chain seq x y z
N MET A 1 -17.33 2.47 -6.53
CA MET A 1 -16.01 2.00 -6.07
C MET A 1 -16.20 1.34 -4.72
N GLY A 2 -15.93 0.04 -4.61
CA GLY A 2 -16.01 -0.68 -3.34
C GLY A 2 -14.76 -0.44 -2.50
N LEU A 3 -14.90 -0.37 -1.17
CA LEU A 3 -13.77 -0.34 -0.25
C LEU A 3 -13.33 -1.77 0.08
N ILE A 4 -12.02 -1.99 0.12
CA ILE A 4 -11.46 -3.25 0.64
C ILE A 4 -11.76 -3.37 2.14
N ASN A 5 -12.22 -4.54 2.56
CA ASN A 5 -12.48 -4.88 3.95
C ASN A 5 -11.86 -6.25 4.30
N LYS A 6 -11.79 -6.52 5.61
CA LYS A 6 -11.37 -7.82 6.13
C LYS A 6 -12.22 -8.94 5.54
N GLY A 7 -11.58 -10.04 5.14
CA GLY A 7 -12.22 -11.19 4.51
C GLY A 7 -12.38 -11.07 2.99
N ASN A 8 -11.98 -9.96 2.38
CA ASN A 8 -11.88 -9.89 0.92
C ASN A 8 -10.61 -10.59 0.44
N THR A 9 -10.73 -11.35 -0.63
CA THR A 9 -9.58 -11.92 -1.34
C THR A 9 -9.07 -10.88 -2.34
N ILE A 10 -7.77 -10.62 -2.36
CA ILE A 10 -7.12 -9.77 -3.35
C ILE A 10 -6.25 -10.61 -4.27
N HIS A 11 -6.18 -10.21 -5.53
CA HIS A 11 -5.25 -10.75 -6.51
C HIS A 11 -4.16 -9.71 -6.77
N VAL A 12 -2.91 -10.13 -6.60
CA VAL A 12 -1.72 -9.32 -6.84
C VAL A 12 -0.90 -9.97 -7.94
N SER A 13 -0.51 -9.17 -8.93
CA SER A 13 0.37 -9.66 -9.99
C SER A 13 1.77 -9.91 -9.42
N ALA A 14 2.21 -11.18 -9.43
CA ALA A 14 3.51 -11.59 -8.88
C ALA A 14 4.68 -10.84 -9.53
N SER A 15 4.55 -10.52 -10.82
CA SER A 15 5.50 -9.73 -11.61
C SER A 15 5.61 -8.29 -11.11
N SER A 16 4.50 -7.67 -10.71
CA SER A 16 4.46 -6.28 -10.26
C SER A 16 5.07 -6.09 -8.87
N ILE A 17 4.93 -7.08 -7.98
CA ILE A 17 5.40 -6.99 -6.59
C ILE A 17 6.92 -7.03 -6.45
N GLN A 18 7.68 -7.36 -7.50
CA GLN A 18 9.15 -7.37 -7.44
C GLN A 18 9.78 -6.23 -8.23
N ASP A 19 9.01 -5.58 -9.11
CA ASP A 19 9.53 -4.58 -10.04
C ASP A 19 9.70 -3.21 -9.35
N GLN A 20 8.77 -2.86 -8.45
CA GLN A 20 8.73 -1.55 -7.82
C GLN A 20 9.07 -1.63 -6.34
N ARG A 21 10.30 -1.20 -6.00
CA ARG A 21 10.78 -1.11 -4.62
C ARG A 21 10.84 0.35 -4.18
N VAL A 22 10.31 0.63 -3.00
CA VAL A 22 10.24 1.96 -2.39
C VAL A 22 10.77 1.89 -0.96
N THR A 23 11.68 2.80 -0.60
CA THR A 23 12.19 2.88 0.76
C THR A 23 11.31 3.81 1.57
N ILE A 24 10.54 3.27 2.50
CA ILE A 24 9.66 4.06 3.37
C ILE A 24 10.47 4.51 4.58
N LYS A 25 10.64 5.83 4.71
CA LYS A 25 11.31 6.46 5.85
C LYS A 25 10.27 7.06 6.80
N TRP A 26 10.43 6.81 8.09
CA TRP A 26 9.58 7.39 9.14
C TRP A 26 10.37 7.65 10.42
N SER A 27 9.78 8.39 11.34
CA SER A 27 10.35 8.60 12.68
C SER A 27 9.44 7.96 13.72
N GLN A 28 10.04 7.22 14.65
CA GLN A 28 9.33 6.59 15.76
C GLN A 28 10.23 6.63 17.00
N SER A 29 9.68 7.09 18.13
CA SER A 29 10.42 7.19 19.41
C SER A 29 11.74 7.98 19.28
N LEU A 30 11.70 9.13 18.58
CA LEU A 30 12.86 10.01 18.31
C LEU A 30 13.97 9.35 17.46
N LYS A 31 13.73 8.17 16.87
CA LYS A 31 14.66 7.50 15.96
C LYS A 31 14.11 7.50 14.55
N SER A 32 14.96 7.89 13.60
CA SER A 32 14.68 7.68 12.18
C SER A 32 14.80 6.19 11.85
N ARG A 33 13.77 5.66 11.20
CA ARG A 33 13.71 4.31 10.67
C ARG A 33 13.47 4.36 9.17
N SER A 34 14.00 3.37 8.47
CA SER A 34 13.80 3.19 7.04
C SER A 34 13.74 1.71 6.75
N GLU A 35 12.74 1.30 6.00
CA GLU A 35 12.56 -0.08 5.57
C GLU A 35 12.16 -0.07 4.11
N ASP A 36 12.56 -1.12 3.40
CA ASP A 36 12.22 -1.26 1.99
C ASP A 36 10.90 -2.01 1.84
N TYR A 37 10.08 -1.51 0.92
CA TYR A 37 8.78 -2.05 0.60
C TYR A 37 8.68 -2.30 -0.89
N TYR A 38 8.00 -3.37 -1.23
CA TYR A 38 7.55 -3.65 -2.56
C TYR A 38 6.15 -3.11 -2.74
N VAL A 39 5.89 -2.42 -3.84
CA VAL A 39 4.58 -1.89 -4.16
C VAL A 39 4.02 -2.59 -5.39
N ALA A 40 2.76 -2.98 -5.34
CA ALA A 40 2.03 -3.51 -6.48
C ALA A 40 0.58 -3.03 -6.47
N SER A 41 -0.08 -3.11 -7.62
CA SER A 41 -1.52 -3.00 -7.71
C SER A 41 -2.19 -4.32 -7.35
N TYR A 42 -3.34 -4.23 -6.69
CA TYR A 42 -4.23 -5.36 -6.43
C TYR A 42 -5.62 -5.06 -6.95
N ASN A 43 -6.34 -6.11 -7.30
CA ASN A 43 -7.77 -6.09 -7.59
C ASN A 43 -8.51 -7.11 -6.72
N VAL A 44 -9.78 -6.84 -6.45
CA VAL A 44 -10.67 -7.78 -5.75
C VAL A 44 -11.54 -8.47 -6.80
N PRO A 45 -11.37 -9.78 -7.05
CA PRO A 45 -12.25 -10.51 -7.96
C PRO A 45 -13.72 -10.38 -7.52
N GLY A 46 -14.60 -10.00 -8.44
CA GLY A 46 -16.02 -9.78 -8.16
C GLY A 46 -16.37 -8.44 -7.52
N SER A 47 -15.42 -7.49 -7.46
CA SER A 47 -15.67 -6.13 -7.00
C SER A 47 -14.90 -5.09 -7.82
N ASP A 48 -15.43 -3.87 -7.93
CA ASP A 48 -14.69 -2.70 -8.44
C ASP A 48 -13.66 -2.14 -7.44
N ALA A 49 -13.36 -2.88 -6.37
CA ALA A 49 -12.34 -2.53 -5.39
C ALA A 49 -10.95 -2.86 -5.96
N GLN A 50 -10.15 -1.81 -6.14
CA GLN A 50 -8.75 -1.90 -6.54
C GLN A 50 -7.93 -0.90 -5.73
N GLY A 51 -6.66 -1.19 -5.55
CA GLY A 51 -5.78 -0.34 -4.75
C GLY A 51 -4.34 -0.80 -4.83
N ALA A 52 -3.46 -0.11 -4.11
CA ALA A 52 -2.06 -0.49 -4.03
C ALA A 52 -1.82 -1.31 -2.76
N ILE A 53 -0.91 -2.26 -2.85
CA ILE A 53 -0.41 -3.03 -1.71
C ILE A 53 1.08 -2.77 -1.53
N PHE A 54 1.47 -2.50 -0.29
CA PHE A 54 2.86 -2.35 0.13
C PHE A 54 3.26 -3.55 0.97
N VAL A 55 4.28 -4.29 0.54
CA VAL A 55 4.79 -5.47 1.25
C VAL A 55 6.20 -5.18 1.70
N GLN A 56 6.46 -5.21 3.01
CA GLN A 56 7.82 -5.03 3.54
C GLN A 56 8.73 -6.12 2.97
N ALA A 57 9.93 -5.75 2.53
CA ALA A 57 10.87 -6.67 1.88
C ALA A 57 11.17 -7.90 2.75
N SER A 58 11.39 -7.70 4.05
CA SER A 58 11.65 -8.76 5.03
C SER A 58 10.46 -9.72 5.24
N LYS A 59 9.25 -9.32 4.83
CA LYS A 59 8.01 -10.10 4.93
C LYS A 59 7.51 -10.60 3.58
N LEU A 60 8.25 -10.38 2.50
CA LEU A 60 7.83 -10.77 1.15
C LEU A 60 7.64 -12.28 1.04
N ASP A 61 8.54 -13.08 1.59
CA ASP A 61 8.43 -14.54 1.57
C ASP A 61 7.22 -15.04 2.37
N GLU A 62 6.94 -14.43 3.52
CA GLU A 62 5.75 -14.70 4.33
C GLU A 62 4.47 -14.37 3.56
N PHE A 63 4.45 -13.21 2.87
CA PHE A 63 3.33 -12.82 2.02
C PHE A 63 3.13 -13.77 0.84
N LYS A 64 4.21 -14.21 0.18
CA LYS A 64 4.15 -15.21 -0.90
C LYS A 64 3.67 -16.56 -0.40
N ASN A 65 3.99 -16.97 0.82
CA ASN A 65 3.49 -18.20 1.42
C ASN A 65 1.98 -18.16 1.73
N LYS A 66 1.37 -16.97 1.83
CA LYS A 66 -0.09 -16.84 1.94
C LYS A 66 -0.83 -17.05 0.62
N ASN A 67 -0.10 -17.17 -0.48
CA ASN A 67 -0.67 -17.39 -1.80
C ASN A 67 -1.42 -18.73 -1.87
N LYS A 68 -2.63 -18.71 -2.44
CA LYS A 68 -3.47 -19.89 -2.63
C LYS A 68 -3.42 -20.53 -4.03
N GLY A 69 -2.58 -20.04 -4.96
CA GLY A 69 -2.50 -20.59 -6.32
C GLY A 69 -1.30 -20.10 -7.14
N ASP A 70 -1.40 -20.13 -8.48
CA ASP A 70 -0.32 -19.69 -9.39
C ASP A 70 -0.11 -18.18 -9.43
N SER A 71 -1.16 -17.39 -9.16
CA SER A 71 -1.14 -15.93 -9.00
C SER A 71 -1.25 -15.57 -7.52
N ILE A 72 -0.56 -14.52 -7.04
CA ILE A 72 -0.58 -14.14 -5.61
C ILE A 72 -1.99 -13.75 -5.18
N THR A 73 -2.74 -14.73 -4.69
CA THR A 73 -4.11 -14.60 -4.21
C THR A 73 -4.08 -14.72 -2.70
N VAL A 74 -4.37 -13.62 -2.01
CA VAL A 74 -4.25 -13.51 -0.55
C VAL A 74 -5.53 -12.97 0.05
N ASP A 75 -5.99 -13.56 1.14
CA ASP A 75 -7.10 -13.01 1.91
C ASP A 75 -6.62 -11.86 2.79
N VAL A 76 -7.34 -10.74 2.73
CA VAL A 76 -7.12 -9.60 3.62
C VAL A 76 -7.58 -10.00 5.02
N ASP A 77 -6.62 -10.34 5.86
CA ASP A 77 -6.83 -10.73 7.24
C ASP A 77 -6.29 -9.67 8.23
N GLY A 78 -6.34 -10.01 9.52
CA GLY A 78 -5.83 -9.15 10.58
C GLY A 78 -4.31 -8.97 10.60
N SER A 79 -3.55 -9.50 9.65
CA SER A 79 -2.10 -9.27 9.51
C SER A 79 -1.80 -8.01 8.70
N PHE A 80 -2.78 -7.55 7.91
CA PHE A 80 -2.67 -6.33 7.12
C PHE A 80 -3.00 -5.11 7.97
N GLN A 81 -2.40 -3.99 7.60
CA GLN A 81 -2.89 -2.67 7.92
C GLN A 81 -3.31 -1.97 6.63
N TYR A 82 -4.03 -0.85 6.74
CA TYR A 82 -4.40 -0.05 5.59
C TYR A 82 -4.20 1.44 5.84
N GLY A 83 -3.92 2.15 4.76
CA GLY A 83 -4.12 3.60 4.70
C GLY A 83 -5.36 3.91 3.89
N GLN A 84 -5.99 5.05 4.17
CA GLN A 84 -7.15 5.54 3.43
C GLN A 84 -7.10 7.05 3.28
N ASP A 85 -7.68 7.57 2.21
CA ASP A 85 -7.86 9.01 2.07
C ASP A 85 -8.91 9.52 3.06
N LYS A 86 -8.87 10.82 3.38
CA LYS A 86 -9.84 11.48 4.25
C LYS A 86 -11.29 11.34 3.79
N ALA A 87 -11.55 11.26 2.48
CA ALA A 87 -12.91 11.05 1.97
C ALA A 87 -13.34 9.57 2.01
N GLN A 88 -12.47 8.68 2.49
CA GLN A 88 -12.72 7.23 2.61
C GLN A 88 -13.21 6.61 1.31
N THR A 89 -12.69 7.09 0.19
CA THR A 89 -13.07 6.62 -1.14
C THR A 89 -12.13 5.50 -1.61
N ARG A 90 -10.92 5.45 -1.07
CA ARG A 90 -9.85 4.54 -1.49
C ARG A 90 -9.04 4.08 -0.30
N ARG A 91 -8.56 2.85 -0.42
CA ARG A 91 -7.73 2.19 0.58
C ARG A 91 -6.55 1.53 -0.12
N PHE A 92 -5.39 1.61 0.51
CA PHE A 92 -4.23 0.83 0.14
C PHE A 92 -3.85 -0.08 1.30
N LEU A 93 -3.29 -1.23 0.97
CA LEU A 93 -2.93 -2.26 1.93
C LEU A 93 -1.46 -2.18 2.27
N VAL A 94 -1.12 -2.55 3.51
CA VAL A 94 0.25 -2.64 3.98
C VAL A 94 0.44 -3.96 4.72
N TYR A 95 1.36 -4.78 4.22
CA TYR A 95 1.82 -6.00 4.85
C TYR A 95 3.23 -5.78 5.41
N HIS A 96 3.34 -5.63 6.72
CA HIS A 96 4.60 -5.28 7.39
C HIS A 96 4.63 -5.70 8.84
N ASP A 97 5.73 -5.43 9.53
CA ASP A 97 5.77 -5.48 10.98
C ASP A 97 4.92 -4.35 11.61
N LYS A 98 3.83 -4.73 12.29
CA LYS A 98 2.89 -3.82 12.96
C LYS A 98 3.48 -3.09 14.17
N ASN A 99 4.66 -3.49 14.63
CA ASN A 99 5.41 -2.72 15.63
C ASN A 99 5.90 -1.39 15.04
N ASN A 100 5.98 -1.28 13.71
CA ASN A 100 6.28 -0.04 13.02
C ASN A 100 5.04 0.85 13.00
N LYS A 101 5.06 1.93 13.78
CA LYS A 101 3.98 2.92 13.84
C LYS A 101 4.17 3.98 12.77
N GLN A 102 3.98 3.58 11.52
CA GLN A 102 4.15 4.47 10.37
C GLN A 102 2.88 5.26 10.08
N TYR A 103 3.08 6.53 9.71
CA TYR A 103 2.00 7.35 9.17
C TYR A 103 1.70 6.95 7.72
N GLN A 104 0.42 6.95 7.35
CA GLN A 104 -0.01 6.52 6.02
C GLN A 104 0.54 7.43 4.90
N HIS A 105 0.68 8.74 5.13
CA HIS A 105 1.25 9.68 4.15
C HIS A 105 2.69 9.33 3.76
N ARG A 106 3.46 8.67 4.64
CA ARG A 106 4.84 8.28 4.33
C ARG A 106 4.92 7.27 3.20
N TYR A 107 3.92 6.39 3.08
CA TYR A 107 3.86 5.44 1.97
C TYR A 107 3.69 6.17 0.65
N VAL A 108 2.75 7.10 0.60
CA VAL A 108 2.49 7.91 -0.58
C VAL A 108 3.70 8.80 -0.93
N GLU A 109 4.20 9.57 0.04
CA GLU A 109 5.30 10.52 -0.12
C GLU A 109 6.58 9.84 -0.62
N ASN A 110 7.00 8.77 0.05
CA ASN A 110 8.22 8.05 -0.33
C ASN A 110 8.04 7.30 -1.65
N THR A 111 6.84 6.82 -1.99
CA THR A 111 6.56 6.18 -3.29
C THR A 111 6.71 7.17 -4.42
N LEU A 112 6.06 8.35 -4.31
CA LEU A 112 6.16 9.42 -5.29
C LEU A 112 7.60 9.90 -5.44
N THR A 113 8.31 10.05 -4.33
CA THR A 113 9.73 10.46 -4.32
C THR A 113 10.65 9.41 -4.93
N SER A 114 10.43 8.12 -4.63
CA SER A 114 11.31 7.02 -5.09
C SER A 114 11.09 6.67 -6.55
N LEU A 115 9.86 6.74 -7.04
CA LEU A 115 9.49 6.26 -8.37
C LEU A 115 9.32 7.39 -9.39
N GLY A 116 9.17 8.65 -8.97
CA GLY A 116 9.09 9.80 -9.87
C GLY A 116 8.06 9.60 -10.98
N ASP A 117 8.50 9.63 -12.25
CA ASP A 117 7.64 9.37 -13.41
C ASP A 117 7.00 7.96 -13.44
N LYS A 118 7.67 6.94 -12.88
CA LYS A 118 7.12 5.57 -12.76
C LYS A 118 6.02 5.48 -11.71
N ALA A 119 5.87 6.50 -10.86
CA ALA A 119 4.78 6.56 -9.91
C ALA A 119 3.43 6.82 -10.59
N LYS A 120 3.37 7.21 -11.87
CA LYS A 120 2.12 7.52 -12.59
C LYS A 120 1.11 6.36 -12.61
N ASP A 121 1.59 5.13 -12.82
CA ASP A 121 0.73 3.94 -12.78
C ASP A 121 0.21 3.66 -11.37
N LEU A 122 1.10 3.76 -10.37
CA LEU A 122 0.72 3.62 -8.96
C LEU A 122 -0.15 4.77 -8.48
N ALA A 123 0.01 5.96 -9.04
CA ALA A 123 -0.77 7.14 -8.70
C ALA A 123 -2.24 6.89 -9.02
N GLY A 124 -2.54 6.37 -10.21
CA GLY A 124 -3.90 5.97 -10.58
C GLY A 124 -4.51 4.97 -9.59
N VAL A 125 -3.72 3.98 -9.18
CA VAL A 125 -4.13 2.91 -8.25
C VAL A 125 -4.25 3.41 -6.80
N LEU A 126 -3.41 4.35 -6.37
CA LEU A 126 -3.42 4.94 -5.03
C LEU A 126 -4.48 6.02 -4.84
N GLY A 127 -5.03 6.57 -5.91
CA GLY A 127 -6.06 7.60 -5.79
C GLY A 127 -5.82 8.92 -6.47
N PHE A 128 -4.66 9.06 -7.09
CA PHE A 128 -4.09 10.31 -7.51
C PHE A 128 -4.43 10.56 -8.97
N PRO A 129 -5.37 11.47 -9.29
CA PRO A 129 -5.54 11.91 -10.66
C PRO A 129 -4.21 12.49 -11.15
N GLN A 130 -3.76 12.03 -12.32
CA GLN A 130 -2.49 12.48 -12.92
C GLN A 130 -2.46 13.99 -13.26
N VAL A 131 -3.61 14.67 -13.14
CA VAL A 131 -3.81 16.08 -13.53
C VAL A 131 -3.95 17.02 -12.30
N GLY A 132 -3.50 16.61 -11.11
CA GLY A 132 -3.60 17.42 -9.88
C GLY A 132 -2.28 17.57 -9.12
N SER A 133 -2.18 18.61 -8.27
CA SER A 133 -1.00 18.82 -7.43
C SER A 133 -0.84 17.69 -6.41
N ILE A 134 0.34 17.06 -6.44
CA ILE A 134 0.76 15.98 -5.54
C ILE A 134 0.62 16.38 -4.06
N GLU A 135 0.86 17.65 -3.72
CA GLU A 135 0.78 18.17 -2.35
C GLU A 135 -0.64 18.09 -1.78
N THR A 136 -1.65 18.53 -2.55
CA THR A 136 -3.07 18.45 -2.17
C THR A 136 -3.49 17.00 -1.94
N GLN A 137 -3.01 16.12 -2.80
CA GLN A 137 -3.26 14.70 -2.73
C GLN A 137 -2.60 14.04 -1.52
N LEU A 138 -1.33 14.37 -1.22
CA LEU A 138 -0.64 13.95 0.00
C LEU A 138 -1.38 14.43 1.25
N SER A 139 -1.89 15.67 1.25
CA SER A 139 -2.62 16.24 2.40
C SER A 139 -3.86 15.44 2.81
N ASN A 140 -4.45 14.69 1.87
CA ASN A 140 -5.58 13.79 2.13
C ASN A 140 -5.18 12.52 2.90
N PHE A 141 -3.89 12.23 2.98
CA PHE A 141 -3.32 11.11 3.73
C PHE A 141 -2.53 11.57 4.96
N VAL A 142 -2.19 12.87 5.07
CA VAL A 142 -1.45 13.42 6.20
C VAL A 142 -2.32 13.50 7.46
N GLY A 143 -1.74 13.06 8.59
CA GLY A 143 -2.33 13.16 9.93
C GLY A 143 -2.59 11.80 10.59
N ASP A 144 -2.76 10.74 9.80
CA ASP A 144 -3.18 9.44 10.33
C ASP A 144 -2.06 8.38 10.26
N TYR A 145 -2.05 7.52 11.28
CA TYR A 145 -1.32 6.25 11.24
C TYR A 145 -2.04 5.24 10.33
N LEU A 146 -1.31 4.22 9.90
CA LEU A 146 -1.95 3.03 9.32
C LEU A 146 -2.96 2.44 10.32
N LYS A 147 -4.09 1.96 9.80
CA LYS A 147 -5.21 1.40 10.57
C LYS A 147 -5.24 -0.11 10.45
N ASP A 148 -5.68 -0.78 11.50
CA ASP A 148 -5.96 -2.22 11.50
C ASP A 148 -7.37 -2.52 10.99
N PHE A 149 -7.54 -3.74 10.45
CA PHE A 149 -8.79 -4.29 9.93
C PHE A 149 -9.68 -4.96 10.99
#